data_AF-A0A0A1G7U7-F1
#
_entry.id   AF-A0A0A1G7U7-F1
#
_cell.length_a   1.000
_cell.length_b   1.000
_cell.length_c   1.000
_cell.angle_alpha   90.00
_cell.angle_beta   90.00
_cell.angle_gamma   90.00
#
_symmetry.space_group_name_H-M   'P 1'
#
loop_
_entity.id
_entity.type
_entity.pdbx_description
1 polymer ?
#
loop_
_entity_poly.entity_id
_entity_poly.type
_entity_poly.pdbx_seq_one_letter_code
_entity_poly.pdbx_strand_id
1 'polypeptide(L)' 'ALSHRYLASLHGINEEPRCPAPFNFDFEQGTFTEENIKELIWRESLNFNPDMME' A
#
# COMPACT_ATOMS: atom_id res chain seq x y z
N ALA A 1 18.24 -1.96 12.98
CA ALA A 1 19.16 -1.88 11.83
C ALA A 1 19.48 -0.43 11.46
N LEU A 2 18.49 0.45 11.30
CA LEU A 2 18.70 1.84 10.85
C LEU A 2 19.63 2.67 11.77
N SER A 3 19.55 2.49 13.10
CA SER A 3 20.46 3.17 14.04
C SER A 3 21.88 2.57 14.14
N HIS A 4 22.28 1.69 13.21
CA HIS A 4 23.60 1.07 13.21
C HIS A 4 24.68 2.04 12.70
N ARG A 5 25.92 1.93 13.23
CA ARG A 5 27.02 2.87 12.92
C ARG A 5 27.35 3.02 11.44
N TYR A 6 27.16 1.97 10.65
CA TYR A 6 27.36 2.01 9.20
C TYR A 6 26.44 3.02 8.48
N LEU A 7 25.23 3.25 9.01
CA LEU A 7 24.22 4.14 8.43
C LEU A 7 24.12 5.49 9.17
N ALA A 8 25.01 5.76 10.14
CA ALA A 8 24.88 6.89 11.05
C ALA A 8 24.89 8.27 10.35
N SER A 9 25.53 8.40 9.19
CA SER A 9 25.51 9.64 8.41
C SER A 9 24.19 9.92 7.69
N LEU A 10 23.32 8.92 7.58
CA LEU A 10 22.02 8.99 6.90
C LEU A 10 20.85 8.85 7.88
N HIS A 11 21.09 8.37 9.11
CA HIS A 11 20.05 8.07 10.07
C HIS A 11 19.41 9.35 10.63
N GLY A 12 18.09 9.45 10.54
CA GLY A 12 17.31 10.56 11.07
C GLY A 12 15.95 10.10 11.61
N ILE A 13 15.78 10.05 12.93
CA ILE A 13 14.53 9.53 13.56
C ILE A 13 13.26 10.28 13.10
N ASN A 14 13.37 11.58 12.83
CA ASN A 14 12.24 12.40 12.38
C ASN A 14 11.96 12.24 10.87
N GLU A 15 12.92 11.68 10.12
CA GLU A 15 12.85 11.46 8.67
C GLU A 15 12.56 9.99 8.33
N GLU A 16 12.39 9.14 9.35
CA GLU A 16 12.09 7.71 9.24
C GLU A 16 10.69 7.41 9.83
N PRO A 17 9.60 7.90 9.21
CA PRO A 17 8.25 7.68 9.72
C PRO A 17 7.82 6.22 9.58
N ARG A 18 6.86 5.82 10.41
CA ARG A 18 6.14 4.55 10.27
C ARG A 18 4.77 4.83 9.67
N CYS A 19 4.25 3.87 8.91
CA CYS A 19 2.86 3.94 8.43
C CYS A 19 1.90 3.97 9.64
N PRO A 20 1.02 4.97 9.78
CA PRO A 20 0.12 5.06 10.93
C PRO A 20 -0.99 4.01 10.89
N ALA A 21 -1.34 3.52 9.71
CA ALA A 21 -2.35 2.49 9.51
C ALA A 21 -1.70 1.17 9.07
N PRO A 22 -2.03 0.03 9.69
CA PRO A 22 -1.63 -1.27 9.16
C PRO A 22 -2.33 -1.53 7.83
N PHE A 23 -1.70 -2.32 6.97
CA PHE A 23 -2.33 -2.80 5.75
C PHE A 23 -3.35 -3.91 6.09
N ASN A 24 -4.52 -3.87 5.47
CA ASN A 24 -5.59 -4.83 5.70
C ASN A 24 -5.46 -6.03 4.73
N PHE A 25 -5.36 -7.23 5.27
CA PHE A 25 -5.24 -8.51 4.55
C PHE A 25 -6.56 -9.29 4.47
N ASP A 26 -7.71 -8.64 4.62
CA ASP A 26 -9.03 -9.31 4.52
C ASP A 26 -9.22 -10.08 3.20
N PHE A 27 -8.46 -9.71 2.15
CA PHE A 27 -8.47 -10.46 0.90
C PHE A 27 -7.87 -11.88 1.00
N GLU A 28 -7.08 -12.19 2.02
CA GLU A 28 -6.52 -13.54 2.22
C GLU A 28 -7.52 -14.49 2.89
N GLN A 29 -8.55 -13.95 3.55
CA GLN A 29 -9.53 -14.74 4.30
C GLN A 29 -10.70 -15.24 3.44
N GLY A 30 -10.93 -14.63 2.27
CA GLY A 30 -12.00 -14.99 1.34
C GLY A 30 -11.48 -15.64 0.05
N THR A 31 -12.24 -16.57 -0.52
CA THR A 31 -11.98 -17.06 -1.88
C THR A 31 -12.49 -16.02 -2.88
N PHE A 32 -11.59 -15.21 -3.43
CA PHE A 32 -11.91 -14.35 -4.58
C PHE A 32 -11.96 -15.18 -5.85
N THR A 33 -12.97 -14.94 -6.69
CA THR A 33 -12.91 -15.39 -8.08
C THR A 33 -12.04 -14.46 -8.91
N GLU A 34 -11.65 -14.91 -10.10
CA GLU A 34 -10.92 -14.07 -11.07
C GLU A 34 -11.70 -12.78 -11.40
N GLU A 35 -13.02 -12.88 -11.57
CA GLU A 35 -13.91 -11.75 -11.82
C GLU A 35 -13.92 -10.77 -10.66
N ASN A 36 -13.90 -11.25 -9.41
CA ASN A 36 -13.84 -10.36 -8.25
C ASN A 36 -12.52 -9.58 -8.22
N ILE A 37 -11.40 -10.22 -8.55
CA ILE A 37 -10.10 -9.54 -8.60
C ILE A 37 -10.08 -8.50 -9.72
N LYS A 38 -10.60 -8.83 -10.91
CA LYS A 38 -10.71 -7.88 -12.04
C LYS A 38 -11.53 -6.66 -11.66
N GLU A 39 -12.66 -6.85 -11.00
CA GLU A 39 -13.52 -5.75 -10.55
C GLU A 39 -12.82 -4.87 -9.51
N LEU A 40 -12.11 -5.45 -8.54
CA LEU A 40 -11.33 -4.68 -7.56
C LEU A 40 -10.26 -3.82 -8.24
N ILE A 41 -9.52 -4.39 -9.20
CA ILE A 41 -8.49 -3.67 -9.96
C ILE A 41 -9.12 -2.54 -10.79
N TRP A 42 -10.24 -2.82 -11.46
CA TRP A 42 -10.97 -1.82 -12.25
C TRP A 42 -11.43 -0.65 -11.39
N ARG A 43 -12.04 -0.93 -10.23
CA ARG A 43 -12.49 0.09 -9.29
C ARG A 43 -11.35 0.95 -8.76
N GLU A 44 -10.20 0.35 -8.42
CA GLU A 44 -9.02 1.10 -8.01
C GLU A 44 -8.49 1.96 -9.16
N SER A 45 -8.51 1.44 -10.39
CA SER A 45 -8.10 2.20 -11.58
C SER A 45 -8.98 3.43 -11.80
N LEU A 46 -10.31 3.31 -11.63
CA LEU A 46 -11.23 4.45 -11.71
C LEU A 46 -11.03 5.43 -10.54
N ASN A 47 -10.71 4.94 -9.34
CA ASN A 47 -10.39 5.80 -8.19
C ASN A 47 -9.17 6.69 -8.47
N PHE A 48 -8.15 6.16 -9.15
CA PHE A 48 -6.99 6.94 -9.59
C PHE A 48 -7.22 7.78 -10.85
N ASN A 49 -8.18 7.41 -11.70
CA ASN A 49 -8.45 8.03 -12.99
C ASN A 49 -9.96 8.39 -13.13
N PRO A 50 -10.47 9.35 -12.34
CA PRO A 50 -11.91 9.65 -12.27
C PRO A 50 -12.50 10.11 -13.61
N ASP A 51 -11.69 10.72 -14.47
CA ASP A 51 -12.11 11.26 -15.77
C ASP A 51 -12.40 10.16 -16.81
N MET A 52 -12.02 8.91 -16.56
CA MET A 52 -12.28 7.78 -17.46
C MET A 52 -13.71 7.22 -17.37
N MET A 53 -14.56 7.79 -16.50
CA MET A 53 -15.99 7.42 -16.41
C MET A 53 -16.90 8.24 -17.33
N GLU A 54 -16.37 9.16 -18.14
CA GLU A 54 -17.14 9.88 -19.18
C GLU A 54 -17.36 9.06 -20.47
#